data_AF-A0A4D9DXE2-F1
#
_entry.id   AF-A0A4D9DXE2-F1
#
_cell.length_a   1.000
_cell.length_b   1.000
_cell.length_c   1.000
_cell.angle_alpha   90.00
_cell.angle_beta   90.00
_cell.angle_gamma   90.00
#
_symmetry.space_group_name_H-M   'P 1'
#
loop_
_entity.id
_entity.type
_entity.pdbx_description
1 polymer ?
#
loop_
_entity_poly.entity_id
_entity_poly.type
_entity_poly.pdbx_seq_one_letter_code
_entity_poly.pdbx_strand_id
1 'polypeptide(L)'
;MIYSVDASAPPNPSILLALRLAQDHNKRIEEDMLNKLSQDAVQRAVASFSSGQVALNILAQQASCSDPRRVSANGSTINLVHLLEQKFQAELQNIAIHGNPLTNFYQLSLDVLALCQLNGHLSPANASALLSPDHKKYYLGSQFSVDTAAVAVLAQICLQTRGRPLPRKVHKKIRQNVQWLVDTILAERRDGVIGNIYSTGLAMQALSVSSSYLKPGVWSCLQTLHRVLDEIPQGTFKNPMAASQILPSLENRTYLDVSRLNCSMDPAVPADQQSLVTELQRRMESSVVLQSPPNPSILIALNLAGTQDGMKEKLLVQQIKDRVIKEGTTEMTSGEVALYVLALLSSCENPKRVTANINLVEVLNEWGTVGRCCPEGLAARRSPSVPMVGDHGTPKTTFYQLSLDTLALCLEGANVDEAALSLAREALAKDFFVGKSCS
;
A
#
# COMPACT_ATOMS: atom_id res chain seq x y z
N MET A 1 -7.45 4.59 -3.74
CA MET A 1 -7.12 6.02 -3.87
C MET A 1 -5.61 6.25 -3.63
N ILE A 2 -4.73 5.57 -4.39
CA ILE A 2 -3.25 5.68 -4.25
C ILE A 2 -2.71 6.89 -5.06
N TYR A 3 -3.54 7.49 -5.91
CA TYR A 3 -3.19 8.62 -6.77
C TYR A 3 -3.54 10.00 -6.16
N SER A 4 -3.27 10.21 -4.86
CA SER A 4 -3.23 11.57 -4.29
C SER A 4 -1.81 12.14 -4.26
N VAL A 5 -0.93 11.67 -5.14
CA VAL A 5 0.38 12.28 -5.37
C VAL A 5 0.21 13.15 -6.60
N ASP A 6 0.12 14.45 -6.37
CA ASP A 6 0.37 15.46 -7.39
C ASP A 6 1.54 15.01 -8.28
N ALA A 7 1.29 14.83 -9.58
CA ALA A 7 2.31 14.32 -10.51
C ALA A 7 3.57 15.20 -10.57
N SER A 8 3.49 16.43 -10.03
CA SER A 8 4.59 17.38 -9.91
C SER A 8 5.35 17.31 -8.57
N ALA A 9 4.82 16.62 -7.56
CA ALA A 9 5.47 16.51 -6.26
C ALA A 9 6.61 15.47 -6.28
N PRO A 10 7.76 15.75 -5.63
CA PRO A 10 8.86 14.82 -5.58
C PRO A 10 8.46 13.51 -4.87
N PRO A 11 8.93 12.35 -5.35
CA PRO A 11 8.55 11.06 -4.80
C PRO A 11 8.99 10.93 -3.34
N ASN A 12 8.14 10.37 -2.49
CA ASN A 12 8.42 10.18 -1.07
C ASN A 12 8.89 8.74 -0.79
N PRO A 13 10.16 8.51 -0.41
CA PRO A 13 10.68 7.16 -0.23
C PRO A 13 10.01 6.39 0.91
N SER A 14 9.44 7.08 1.92
CA SER A 14 8.74 6.40 3.01
C SER A 14 7.52 5.62 2.52
N ILE A 15 6.85 6.10 1.46
CA ILE A 15 5.68 5.44 0.89
C ILE A 15 6.09 4.11 0.25
N LEU A 16 7.12 4.13 -0.62
CA LEU A 16 7.62 2.90 -1.23
C LEU A 16 8.14 1.92 -0.16
N LEU A 17 8.89 2.42 0.82
CA LEU A 17 9.37 1.61 1.94
C LEU A 17 8.23 0.89 2.66
N ALA A 18 7.14 1.60 2.97
CA ALA A 18 5.99 1.02 3.65
C ALA A 18 5.27 -0.01 2.80
N LEU A 19 5.06 0.27 1.50
CA LEU A 19 4.44 -0.67 0.56
C LEU A 19 5.27 -1.95 0.42
N ARG A 20 6.60 -1.84 0.33
CA ARG A 20 7.49 -3.01 0.26
C ARG A 20 7.56 -3.81 1.56
N LEU A 21 7.28 -3.20 2.71
CA LEU A 21 7.20 -3.89 3.99
C LEU A 21 5.84 -4.54 4.24
N ALA A 22 4.78 -4.08 3.56
CA ALA A 22 3.45 -4.66 3.65
C ALA A 22 3.37 -6.01 2.93
N GLN A 23 2.40 -6.83 3.33
CA GLN A 23 2.20 -8.15 2.71
C GLN A 23 1.63 -8.04 1.28
N ASP A 24 0.71 -7.10 1.06
CA ASP A 24 0.08 -6.90 -0.24
C ASP A 24 0.92 -5.96 -1.11
N HIS A 25 1.34 -6.47 -2.26
CA HIS A 25 2.19 -5.74 -3.20
C HIS A 25 1.42 -5.27 -4.43
N ASN A 26 1.66 -4.02 -4.82
CA ASN A 26 1.34 -3.55 -6.16
C ASN A 26 2.65 -3.29 -6.90
N LYS A 27 3.21 -4.36 -7.46
CA LYS A 27 4.48 -4.38 -8.21
C LYS A 27 4.62 -3.22 -9.17
N ARG A 28 3.58 -2.97 -9.98
CA ARG A 28 3.60 -1.92 -10.99
C ARG A 28 3.76 -0.53 -10.39
N ILE A 29 2.98 -0.21 -9.36
CA ILE A 29 3.06 1.08 -8.67
C ILE A 29 4.39 1.21 -7.91
N GLU A 30 4.84 0.14 -7.28
CA GLU A 30 6.11 0.09 -6.54
C GLU A 30 7.32 0.29 -7.47
N GLU A 31 7.33 -0.35 -8.64
CA GLU A 31 8.37 -0.20 -9.66
C GLU A 31 8.36 1.22 -10.28
N ASP A 32 7.19 1.78 -10.60
CA ASP A 32 7.07 3.17 -11.04
C ASP A 32 7.62 4.14 -9.97
N MET A 33 7.27 3.92 -8.70
CA MET A 33 7.76 4.74 -7.60
C MET A 33 9.28 4.58 -7.39
N LEU A 34 9.81 3.37 -7.50
CA LEU A 34 11.25 3.10 -7.43
C LEU A 34 12.01 3.81 -8.56
N ASN A 35 11.48 3.78 -9.78
CA ASN A 35 12.06 4.46 -10.93
C ASN A 35 12.08 5.98 -10.73
N LYS A 36 10.97 6.56 -10.25
CA LYS A 36 10.89 7.99 -9.90
C LYS A 36 11.88 8.36 -8.80
N LEU A 37 11.97 7.56 -7.73
CA LEU A 37 12.94 7.76 -6.65
C LEU A 37 14.39 7.71 -7.15
N SER A 38 14.68 6.80 -8.08
CA SER A 38 16.02 6.64 -8.67
C SER A 38 16.39 7.82 -9.57
N GLN A 39 15.45 8.30 -10.39
CA GLN A 39 15.61 9.51 -11.20
C GLN A 39 15.85 10.74 -10.32
N ASP A 40 15.02 10.89 -9.29
CA ASP A 40 15.09 12.01 -8.36
C ASP A 40 16.40 12.03 -7.56
N ALA A 41 16.84 10.85 -7.12
CA ALA A 41 18.10 10.67 -6.42
C ALA A 41 19.30 11.06 -7.30
N VAL A 42 19.35 10.60 -8.54
CA VAL A 42 20.41 10.93 -9.48
C VAL A 42 20.45 12.43 -9.80
N GLN A 43 19.29 13.08 -9.91
CA GLN A 43 19.21 14.51 -10.27
C GLN A 43 19.49 15.44 -9.10
N ARG A 44 18.97 15.14 -7.91
CA ARG A 44 18.89 16.13 -6.80
C ARG A 44 19.54 15.69 -5.50
N ALA A 45 19.89 14.41 -5.30
CA ALA A 45 20.29 13.94 -3.97
C ALA A 45 21.54 14.65 -3.42
N VAL A 46 22.53 14.89 -4.28
CA VAL A 46 23.77 15.57 -3.87
C VAL A 46 23.47 16.99 -3.38
N ALA A 47 22.73 17.76 -4.19
CA ALA A 47 22.51 19.19 -3.97
C ALA A 47 21.40 19.50 -2.95
N SER A 48 20.34 18.70 -2.89
CA SER A 48 19.10 19.10 -2.22
C SER A 48 18.66 18.17 -1.10
N PHE A 49 19.07 16.89 -1.09
CA PHE A 49 18.56 15.97 -0.06
C PHE A 49 19.24 16.24 1.28
N SER A 50 18.45 16.18 2.35
CA SER A 50 18.97 16.00 3.70
C SER A 50 19.55 14.60 3.89
N SER A 51 20.32 14.43 4.96
CA SER A 51 20.83 13.12 5.41
C SER A 51 19.69 12.10 5.55
N GLY A 52 18.63 12.45 6.29
CA GLY A 52 17.47 11.57 6.49
C GLY A 52 16.69 11.25 5.22
N GLN A 53 16.64 12.16 4.23
CA GLN A 53 16.05 11.87 2.92
C GLN A 53 16.87 10.82 2.15
N VAL A 54 18.21 10.92 2.19
CA VAL A 54 19.09 9.90 1.61
C VAL A 54 18.92 8.56 2.34
N ALA A 55 18.84 8.57 3.67
CA ALA A 55 18.63 7.37 4.48
C ALA A 55 17.29 6.67 4.14
N LEU A 56 16.19 7.40 4.00
CA LEU A 56 14.91 6.83 3.59
C LEU A 56 14.96 6.28 2.15
N ASN A 57 15.65 6.98 1.25
CA ASN A 57 15.83 6.51 -0.13
C ASN A 57 16.61 5.18 -0.15
N ILE A 58 17.67 5.07 0.64
CA ILE A 58 18.42 3.82 0.84
C ILE A 58 17.51 2.68 1.32
N LEU A 59 16.70 2.93 2.36
CA LEU A 59 15.80 1.90 2.91
C LEU A 59 14.76 1.45 1.88
N ALA A 60 14.21 2.39 1.10
CA ALA A 60 13.24 2.09 0.03
C ALA A 60 13.86 1.28 -1.12
N GLN A 61 15.08 1.65 -1.55
CA GLN A 61 15.84 0.91 -2.58
C GLN A 61 16.12 -0.52 -2.11
N GLN A 62 16.61 -0.67 -0.87
CA GLN A 62 16.90 -1.98 -0.29
C GLN A 62 15.63 -2.84 -0.14
N ALA A 63 14.51 -2.25 0.27
CA ALA A 63 13.23 -2.95 0.39
C ALA A 63 12.67 -3.41 -0.97
N SER A 64 13.10 -2.76 -2.04
CA SER A 64 12.78 -3.12 -3.42
C SER A 64 13.84 -4.05 -4.05
N CYS A 65 14.77 -4.58 -3.25
CA CYS A 65 15.91 -5.39 -3.69
C CYS A 65 16.80 -4.71 -4.74
N SER A 66 16.79 -3.37 -4.78
CA SER A 66 17.72 -2.55 -5.56
C SER A 66 18.97 -2.26 -4.74
N ASP A 67 20.15 -2.24 -5.38
CA ASP A 67 21.43 -1.95 -4.71
C ASP A 67 21.58 -0.43 -4.46
N PRO A 68 21.50 0.05 -3.20
CA PRO A 68 21.61 1.48 -2.92
C PRO A 68 23.01 2.06 -3.20
N ARG A 69 24.03 1.21 -3.44
CA ARG A 69 25.37 1.64 -3.85
C ARG A 69 25.47 1.94 -5.34
N ARG A 70 24.50 1.49 -6.14
CA ARG A 70 24.49 1.62 -7.61
C ARG A 70 23.08 1.95 -8.11
N VAL A 71 22.54 3.08 -7.65
CA VAL A 71 21.26 3.58 -8.14
C VAL A 71 21.49 4.28 -9.48
N SER A 72 20.86 3.79 -10.54
CA SER A 72 21.05 4.29 -11.90
C SER A 72 19.76 4.82 -12.50
N ALA A 73 19.84 5.99 -13.16
CA ALA A 73 18.74 6.58 -13.92
C ALA A 73 19.29 7.51 -15.01
N ASN A 74 18.64 7.53 -16.18
CA ASN A 74 18.98 8.40 -17.31
C ASN A 74 20.47 8.39 -17.70
N GLY A 75 21.11 7.20 -17.67
CA GLY A 75 22.54 7.03 -18.00
C GLY A 75 23.53 7.48 -16.91
N SER A 76 23.04 8.01 -15.79
CA SER A 76 23.84 8.42 -14.63
C SER A 76 23.66 7.44 -13.47
N THR A 77 24.69 7.32 -12.62
CA THR A 77 24.67 6.41 -11.46
C THR A 77 25.16 7.14 -10.22
N ILE A 78 24.50 6.90 -9.08
CA ILE A 78 24.85 7.47 -7.78
C ILE A 78 24.99 6.37 -6.72
N ASN A 79 25.97 6.55 -5.83
CA ASN A 79 26.13 5.71 -4.64
C ASN A 79 25.52 6.44 -3.45
N LEU A 80 24.30 6.06 -3.07
CA LEU A 80 23.57 6.70 -1.98
C LEU A 80 24.22 6.43 -0.62
N VAL A 81 24.84 5.26 -0.44
CA VAL A 81 25.51 4.90 0.81
C VAL A 81 26.68 5.84 1.07
N HIS A 82 27.52 6.06 0.05
CA HIS A 82 28.63 6.99 0.15
C HIS A 82 28.16 8.43 0.38
N LEU A 83 27.08 8.85 -0.30
CA LEU A 83 26.46 10.15 -0.08
C LEU A 83 25.94 10.30 1.36
N LEU A 84 25.33 9.25 1.92
CA LEU A 84 24.86 9.26 3.30
C LEU A 84 26.02 9.38 4.28
N GLU A 85 27.13 8.66 4.06
CA GLU A 85 28.34 8.78 4.90
C GLU A 85 28.88 10.22 4.90
N GLN A 86 28.92 10.88 3.75
CA GLN A 86 29.34 12.28 3.63
C GLN A 86 28.38 13.23 4.36
N LYS A 87 27.07 13.09 4.16
CA LYS A 87 26.06 13.95 4.80
C LYS A 87 26.00 13.71 6.32
N PHE A 88 26.11 12.46 6.76
CA PHE A 88 26.20 12.12 8.18
C PHE A 88 27.44 12.74 8.83
N GLN A 89 28.59 12.75 8.13
CA GLN A 89 29.77 13.43 8.64
C GLN A 89 29.57 14.94 8.77
N ALA A 90 28.84 15.57 7.84
CA ALA A 90 28.48 16.99 7.93
C ALA A 90 27.56 17.28 9.13
N GLU A 91 26.60 16.39 9.42
CA GLU A 91 25.77 16.47 10.64
C GLU A 91 26.64 16.47 11.91
N LEU A 92 27.60 15.53 11.99
CA LEU A 92 28.52 15.43 13.13
C LEU A 92 29.40 16.68 13.30
N GLN A 93 29.88 17.25 12.19
CA GLN A 93 30.64 18.50 12.23
C GLN A 93 29.78 19.67 12.74
N ASN A 94 28.53 19.77 12.28
CA ASN A 94 27.62 20.81 12.75
C ASN A 94 27.28 20.66 14.23
N ILE A 95 27.10 19.43 14.72
CA ILE A 95 26.92 19.15 16.15
C ILE A 95 28.16 19.59 16.94
N ALA A 96 29.36 19.34 16.44
CA ALA A 96 30.59 19.73 17.12
C ALA A 96 30.77 21.25 17.23
N ILE A 97 30.34 22.00 16.21
CA ILE A 97 30.49 23.46 16.14
C ILE A 97 29.34 24.19 16.84
N HIS A 98 28.10 23.78 16.58
CA HIS A 98 26.89 24.50 16.96
C HIS A 98 26.06 23.79 18.04
N GLY A 99 26.43 22.56 18.42
CA GLY A 99 25.72 21.77 19.43
C GLY A 99 24.44 21.08 18.94
N ASN A 100 24.05 21.26 17.68
CA ASN A 100 22.85 20.67 17.07
C ASN A 100 23.15 20.13 15.66
N PRO A 101 22.42 19.12 15.17
CA PRO A 101 22.51 18.67 13.77
C PRO A 101 22.10 19.77 12.78
N LEU A 102 22.52 19.64 11.52
CA LEU A 102 21.98 20.40 10.39
C LEU A 102 20.48 20.12 10.21
N THR A 103 20.06 18.91 10.54
CA THR A 103 18.67 18.48 10.51
C THR A 103 18.07 18.35 11.91
N ASN A 104 17.84 17.12 12.39
CA ASN A 104 17.31 16.79 13.70
C ASN A 104 17.70 15.35 14.08
N PHE A 105 17.49 14.98 15.35
CA PHE A 105 17.86 13.64 15.83
C PHE A 105 16.99 12.51 15.26
N TYR A 106 15.83 12.80 14.68
CA TYR A 106 15.03 11.81 13.95
C TYR A 106 15.77 11.38 12.67
N GLN A 107 16.21 12.35 11.86
CA GLN A 107 16.98 12.10 10.65
C GLN A 107 18.33 11.47 10.98
N LEU A 108 19.02 11.97 12.00
CA LEU A 108 20.28 11.38 12.46
C LEU A 108 20.12 9.91 12.89
N SER A 109 18.97 9.56 13.48
CA SER A 109 18.66 8.18 13.83
C SER A 109 18.37 7.32 12.58
N LEU A 110 17.71 7.88 11.55
CA LEU A 110 17.55 7.23 10.25
C LEU A 110 18.90 6.97 9.58
N ASP A 111 19.83 7.92 9.65
CA ASP A 111 21.18 7.77 9.08
C ASP A 111 21.91 6.58 9.71
N VAL A 112 21.92 6.52 11.05
CA VAL A 112 22.52 5.41 11.80
C VAL A 112 21.84 4.08 11.45
N LEU A 113 20.50 4.06 11.36
CA LEU A 113 19.74 2.87 11.00
C LEU A 113 20.10 2.37 9.59
N ALA A 114 20.09 3.25 8.58
CA ALA A 114 20.37 2.90 7.20
C ALA A 114 21.83 2.44 7.02
N LEU A 115 22.80 3.17 7.58
CA LEU A 115 24.22 2.79 7.55
C LEU A 115 24.46 1.45 8.25
N CYS A 116 23.82 1.22 9.40
CA CYS A 116 23.92 -0.04 10.12
C CYS A 116 23.40 -1.23 9.29
N GLN A 117 22.26 -1.08 8.62
CA GLN A 117 21.67 -2.17 7.82
C GLN A 117 22.49 -2.55 6.59
N LEU A 118 23.26 -1.61 6.04
CA LEU A 118 24.10 -1.83 4.86
C LEU A 118 25.56 -2.16 5.16
N ASN A 119 25.94 -2.25 6.44
CA ASN A 119 27.35 -2.31 6.87
C ASN A 119 28.17 -1.12 6.29
N GLY A 120 27.59 0.08 6.33
CA GLY A 120 28.28 1.33 5.97
C GLY A 120 29.33 1.75 7.01
N HIS A 121 30.04 2.83 6.73
CA HIS A 121 31.09 3.35 7.61
C HIS A 121 30.50 3.99 8.87
N LEU A 122 30.38 3.18 9.93
CA LEU A 122 29.77 3.58 11.18
C LEU A 122 30.47 2.93 12.37
N SER A 123 30.89 3.74 13.36
CA SER A 123 31.39 3.24 14.65
C SER A 123 30.22 3.02 15.60
N PRO A 124 29.93 1.77 16.04
CA PRO A 124 28.82 1.52 16.97
C PRO A 124 28.95 2.26 18.30
N ALA A 125 30.18 2.48 18.78
CA ALA A 125 30.43 3.24 19.99
C ALA A 125 30.04 4.71 19.84
N ASN A 126 30.47 5.35 18.74
CA ASN A 126 30.16 6.75 18.48
C ASN A 126 28.67 6.93 18.16
N ALA A 127 28.09 6.03 17.37
CA ALA A 127 26.66 6.05 17.05
C ALA A 127 25.79 5.87 18.31
N SER A 128 26.17 4.96 19.22
CA SER A 128 25.47 4.81 20.51
C SER A 128 25.62 6.03 21.41
N ALA A 129 26.79 6.68 21.43
CA ALA A 129 26.99 7.91 22.17
C ALA A 129 26.16 9.07 21.58
N LEU A 130 26.09 9.16 20.26
CA LEU A 130 25.29 10.14 19.53
C LEU A 130 23.80 10.02 19.89
N LEU A 131 23.28 8.80 19.89
CA LEU A 131 21.89 8.45 20.21
C LEU A 131 21.66 8.17 21.71
N SER A 132 22.54 8.69 22.58
CA SER A 132 22.34 8.56 24.03
C SER A 132 21.27 9.52 24.54
N PRO A 133 20.51 9.13 25.59
CA PRO A 133 19.52 9.97 26.24
C PRO A 133 20.06 11.35 26.59
N ASP A 134 19.39 12.39 26.10
CA ASP A 134 19.68 13.78 26.43
C ASP A 134 18.46 14.65 26.07
N HIS A 135 18.16 15.64 26.91
CA HIS A 135 16.97 16.47 26.74
C HIS A 135 16.99 17.24 25.42
N LYS A 136 18.15 17.75 24.97
CA LYS A 136 18.26 18.52 23.72
C LYS A 136 17.98 17.69 22.47
N LYS A 137 18.09 16.36 22.58
CA LYS A 137 17.95 15.45 21.43
C LYS A 137 16.52 14.97 21.23
N TYR A 138 15.81 14.71 22.32
CA TYR A 138 14.52 14.03 22.29
C TYR A 138 13.34 14.92 22.69
N TYR A 139 13.58 16.18 23.07
CA TYR A 139 12.50 17.10 23.45
C TYR A 139 12.47 18.33 22.53
N LEU A 140 11.27 18.66 22.04
CA LEU A 140 10.95 19.91 21.37
C LEU A 140 10.28 20.84 22.39
N GLY A 141 11.05 21.73 22.99
CA GLY A 141 10.61 22.47 24.17
C GLY A 141 10.45 21.51 25.35
N SER A 142 9.24 21.40 25.88
CA SER A 142 8.90 20.44 26.95
C SER A 142 8.33 19.11 26.44
N GLN A 143 8.06 18.98 25.15
CA GLN A 143 7.40 17.81 24.59
C GLN A 143 8.42 16.77 24.11
N PHE A 144 8.32 15.55 24.63
CA PHE A 144 9.10 14.42 24.16
C PHE A 144 8.66 13.98 22.75
N SER A 145 9.62 13.82 21.84
CA SER A 145 9.37 13.33 20.48
C SER A 145 9.43 11.81 20.45
N VAL A 146 8.25 11.19 20.51
CA VAL A 146 8.10 9.73 20.37
C VAL A 146 8.66 9.23 19.04
N ASP A 147 8.44 9.96 17.94
CA ASP A 147 8.99 9.61 16.62
C ASP A 147 10.52 9.52 16.63
N THR A 148 11.18 10.54 17.19
CA THR A 148 12.64 10.59 17.28
C THR A 148 13.17 9.45 18.14
N ALA A 149 12.55 9.21 19.29
CA ALA A 149 12.96 8.15 20.19
C ALA A 149 12.75 6.76 19.58
N ALA A 150 11.64 6.54 18.88
CA ALA A 150 11.32 5.27 18.23
C ALA A 150 12.35 4.90 17.17
N VAL A 151 12.71 5.82 16.27
CA VAL A 151 13.76 5.56 15.27
C VAL A 151 15.13 5.37 15.93
N ALA A 152 15.44 6.12 17.00
CA ALA A 152 16.66 5.91 17.77
C ALA A 152 16.75 4.51 18.42
N VAL A 153 15.61 3.96 18.87
CA VAL A 153 15.53 2.58 19.35
C VAL A 153 15.81 1.61 18.19
N LEU A 154 15.14 1.76 17.04
CA LEU A 154 15.39 0.92 15.86
C LEU A 154 16.87 0.93 15.46
N ALA A 155 17.48 2.12 15.39
CA ALA A 155 18.90 2.29 15.06
C ALA A 155 19.82 1.59 16.07
N GLN A 156 19.55 1.73 17.37
CA GLN A 156 20.35 1.09 18.41
C GLN A 156 20.17 -0.42 18.48
N ILE A 157 18.96 -0.94 18.23
CA ILE A 157 18.73 -2.39 18.08
C ILE A 157 19.48 -2.92 16.86
N CYS A 158 19.53 -2.19 15.73
CA CYS A 158 20.37 -2.55 14.60
C CYS A 158 21.83 -2.71 15.03
N LEU A 159 22.40 -1.71 15.71
CA LEU A 159 23.79 -1.76 16.18
C LEU A 159 24.08 -2.95 17.10
N GLN A 160 23.10 -3.39 17.90
CA GLN A 160 23.25 -4.55 18.78
C GLN A 160 23.23 -5.89 18.05
N THR A 161 22.46 -5.98 16.97
CA THR A 161 22.09 -7.25 16.33
C THR A 161 22.84 -7.52 15.03
N ARG A 162 23.38 -6.49 14.38
CA ARG A 162 24.10 -6.58 13.10
C ARG A 162 25.61 -6.47 13.30
N GLY A 163 26.37 -7.22 12.50
CA GLY A 163 27.83 -7.13 12.45
C GLY A 163 28.54 -7.98 13.51
N ARG A 164 29.75 -7.55 13.88
CA ARG A 164 30.61 -8.27 14.83
C ARG A 164 30.15 -8.06 16.28
N PRO A 165 30.40 -9.03 17.19
CA PRO A 165 30.11 -8.87 18.61
C PRO A 165 30.71 -7.58 19.17
N LEU A 166 29.87 -6.76 19.81
CA LEU A 166 30.29 -5.49 20.37
C LEU A 166 31.13 -5.66 21.65
N PRO A 167 32.10 -4.76 21.92
CA PRO A 167 32.76 -4.71 23.20
C PRO A 167 31.76 -4.55 24.35
N ARG A 168 31.99 -5.23 25.48
CA ARG A 168 31.08 -5.25 26.65
C ARG A 168 30.62 -3.86 27.09
N LYS A 169 31.53 -2.87 27.09
CA LYS A 169 31.21 -1.48 27.46
C LYS A 169 30.22 -0.83 26.50
N VAL A 170 30.42 -1.00 25.18
CA VAL A 170 29.55 -0.47 24.13
C VAL A 170 28.19 -1.15 24.19
N HIS A 171 28.16 -2.47 24.27
CA HIS A 171 26.92 -3.24 24.42
C HIS A 171 26.13 -2.78 25.66
N LYS A 172 26.78 -2.63 26.82
CA LYS A 172 26.14 -2.13 28.05
C LYS A 172 25.54 -0.73 27.85
N LYS A 173 26.27 0.18 27.20
CA LYS A 173 25.80 1.54 26.93
C LYS A 173 24.56 1.55 26.03
N ILE A 174 24.58 0.77 24.94
CA ILE A 174 23.40 0.67 24.07
C ILE A 174 22.20 0.13 24.84
N ARG A 175 22.37 -0.93 25.65
CA ARG A 175 21.27 -1.46 26.48
C ARG A 175 20.68 -0.40 27.42
N GLN A 176 21.53 0.40 28.06
CA GLN A 176 21.07 1.48 28.94
C GLN A 176 20.31 2.56 28.18
N ASN A 177 20.81 2.95 27.00
CA ASN A 177 20.13 3.94 26.16
C ASN A 177 18.77 3.42 25.69
N VAL A 178 18.70 2.18 25.18
CA VAL A 178 17.46 1.56 24.69
C VAL A 178 16.46 1.41 25.84
N GLN A 179 16.89 0.95 27.02
CA GLN A 179 16.00 0.87 28.19
C GLN A 179 15.37 2.23 28.52
N TRP A 180 16.18 3.28 28.58
CA TRP A 180 15.68 4.62 28.87
C TRP A 180 14.70 5.12 27.80
N LEU A 181 15.02 4.92 26.52
CA LEU A 181 14.16 5.34 25.41
C LEU A 181 12.82 4.59 25.43
N VAL A 182 12.86 3.27 25.65
CA VAL A 182 11.66 2.43 25.75
C VAL A 182 10.79 2.87 26.94
N ASP A 183 11.38 3.05 28.12
CA ASP A 183 10.65 3.50 29.31
C ASP A 183 10.00 4.87 29.09
N THR A 184 10.70 5.78 28.40
CA THR A 184 10.20 7.14 28.11
C THR A 184 9.10 7.12 27.04
N ILE A 185 9.25 6.32 25.98
CA ILE A 185 8.19 6.10 24.97
C ILE A 185 6.92 5.56 25.64
N LEU A 186 7.06 4.60 26.56
CA LEU A 186 5.92 4.01 27.27
C LEU A 186 5.23 4.99 28.22
N ALA A 187 5.96 5.97 28.77
CA ALA A 187 5.39 7.01 29.61
C ALA A 187 4.47 7.97 28.84
N GLU A 188 4.64 8.09 27.52
CA GLU A 188 3.78 8.88 26.64
C GLU A 188 2.49 8.14 26.20
N ARG A 189 2.24 6.94 26.72
CA ARG A 189 1.05 6.16 26.35
C ARG A 189 -0.21 6.66 27.04
N ARG A 190 -1.28 6.85 26.26
CA ARG A 190 -2.64 7.17 26.74
C ARG A 190 -3.67 6.43 25.89
N ASP A 191 -4.48 5.59 26.52
CA ASP A 191 -5.61 4.89 25.89
C ASP A 191 -5.27 4.16 24.57
N GLY A 192 -4.13 3.46 24.56
CA GLY A 192 -3.63 2.72 23.40
C GLY A 192 -2.80 3.57 22.43
N VAL A 193 -2.92 4.89 22.44
CA VAL A 193 -2.07 5.82 21.67
C VAL A 193 -0.73 6.00 22.39
N ILE A 194 0.38 6.13 21.64
CA ILE A 194 1.72 6.37 22.19
C ILE A 194 2.27 7.68 21.63
N GLY A 195 2.32 8.73 22.46
CA GLY A 195 2.51 10.10 22.04
C GLY A 195 1.23 10.66 21.43
N ASN A 196 1.12 10.64 20.11
CA ASN A 196 -0.10 10.94 19.37
C ASN A 196 -0.40 9.83 18.34
N ILE A 197 -1.55 9.94 17.65
CA ILE A 197 -1.99 8.89 16.72
C ILE A 197 -1.03 8.67 15.55
N TYR A 198 -0.29 9.70 15.14
CA TYR A 198 0.69 9.64 14.04
C TYR A 198 2.03 9.04 14.47
N SER A 199 2.49 9.31 15.70
CA SER A 199 3.73 8.73 16.24
C SER A 199 3.59 7.28 16.71
N THR A 200 2.34 6.84 16.92
CA THR A 200 2.03 5.50 17.43
C THR A 200 2.59 4.40 16.53
N GLY A 201 2.60 4.58 15.21
CA GLY A 201 3.14 3.59 14.28
C GLY A 201 4.61 3.30 14.49
N LEU A 202 5.46 4.33 14.52
CA LEU A 202 6.88 4.16 14.80
C LEU A 202 7.14 3.62 16.21
N ALA A 203 6.36 4.06 17.20
CA ALA A 203 6.46 3.53 18.55
C ALA A 203 6.17 2.02 18.61
N MET A 204 5.14 1.53 17.90
CA MET A 204 4.86 0.09 17.78
C MET A 204 6.05 -0.67 17.17
N GLN A 205 6.66 -0.13 16.10
CA GLN A 205 7.86 -0.75 15.51
C GLN A 205 8.97 -0.86 16.55
N ALA A 206 9.29 0.24 17.23
CA ALA A 206 10.35 0.29 18.25
C ALA A 206 10.10 -0.68 19.41
N LEU A 207 8.88 -0.73 19.93
CA LEU A 207 8.50 -1.61 21.05
C LEU A 207 8.49 -3.09 20.65
N SER A 208 8.09 -3.41 19.41
CA SER A 208 8.07 -4.80 18.91
C SER A 208 9.47 -5.43 18.89
N VAL A 209 10.50 -4.67 18.52
CA VAL A 209 11.89 -5.15 18.44
C VAL A 209 12.68 -5.00 19.74
N SER A 210 12.08 -4.37 20.75
CA SER A 210 12.68 -4.14 22.07
C SER A 210 11.96 -4.88 23.19
N SER A 211 11.28 -5.99 22.86
CA SER A 211 10.53 -6.82 23.82
C SER A 211 11.34 -7.25 25.04
N SER A 212 12.65 -7.48 24.90
CA SER A 212 13.55 -7.82 26.01
C SER A 212 13.73 -6.71 27.05
N TYR A 213 13.35 -5.47 26.72
CA TYR A 213 13.40 -4.29 27.61
C TYR A 213 12.05 -3.98 28.26
N LEU A 214 10.99 -4.68 27.83
CA LEU A 214 9.64 -4.48 28.35
C LEU A 214 9.41 -5.32 29.60
N LYS A 215 8.84 -4.70 30.63
CA LYS A 215 8.29 -5.44 31.76
C LYS A 215 6.96 -6.08 31.35
N PRO A 216 6.65 -7.31 31.80
CA PRO A 216 5.38 -7.96 31.50
C PRO A 216 4.18 -7.06 31.83
N GLY A 217 3.21 -6.97 30.91
CA GLY A 217 1.97 -6.23 31.11
C GLY A 217 2.06 -4.70 30.97
N VAL A 218 3.24 -4.10 30.78
CA VAL A 218 3.38 -2.64 30.69
C VAL A 218 2.84 -2.07 29.37
N TRP A 219 2.81 -2.87 28.30
CA TRP A 219 2.23 -2.47 27.01
C TRP A 219 1.33 -3.57 26.46
N SER A 220 0.13 -3.18 26.04
CA SER A 220 -0.79 -4.04 25.29
C SER A 220 -0.75 -3.64 23.82
N CYS A 221 -0.05 -4.43 23.01
CA CYS A 221 -0.02 -4.25 21.56
C CYS A 221 -1.42 -4.31 20.96
N LEU A 222 -2.27 -5.24 21.43
CA LEU A 222 -3.65 -5.40 20.95
C LEU A 222 -4.50 -4.15 21.21
N GLN A 223 -4.36 -3.53 22.39
CA GLN A 223 -5.07 -2.28 22.70
C GLN A 223 -4.64 -1.15 21.76
N THR A 224 -3.33 -1.00 21.53
CA THR A 224 -2.80 0.00 20.58
C THR A 224 -3.29 -0.29 19.16
N LEU A 225 -3.26 -1.55 18.72
CA LEU A 225 -3.73 -1.96 17.41
C LEU A 225 -5.21 -1.61 17.20
N HIS A 226 -6.09 -1.99 18.13
CA HIS A 226 -7.52 -1.64 18.04
C HIS A 226 -7.72 -0.14 17.96
N ARG A 227 -7.01 0.64 18.80
CA ARG A 227 -7.13 2.09 18.78
C ARG A 227 -6.73 2.69 17.43
N VAL A 228 -5.67 2.18 16.79
CA VAL A 228 -5.27 2.62 15.45
C VAL A 228 -6.31 2.22 14.41
N LEU A 229 -6.83 0.98 14.46
CA LEU A 229 -7.84 0.49 13.51
C LEU A 229 -9.13 1.31 13.56
N ASP A 230 -9.55 1.78 14.75
CA ASP A 230 -10.73 2.65 14.90
C ASP A 230 -10.57 4.01 14.20
N GLU A 231 -9.33 4.49 14.04
CA GLU A 231 -9.02 5.80 13.44
C GLU A 231 -8.90 5.75 11.91
N ILE A 232 -8.66 4.57 11.32
CA ILE A 232 -8.49 4.42 9.87
C ILE A 232 -9.78 4.81 9.11
N PRO A 233 -10.99 4.28 9.44
CA PRO A 233 -12.24 4.65 8.76
C PRO A 233 -12.61 6.15 8.90
N GLN A 234 -12.12 6.81 9.96
CA GLN A 234 -12.35 8.25 10.17
C GLN A 234 -11.52 9.12 9.23
N GLY A 235 -10.60 8.53 8.46
CA GLY A 235 -9.72 9.24 7.55
C GLY A 235 -8.55 9.93 8.25
N THR A 236 -8.21 9.53 9.48
CA THR A 236 -7.06 10.07 10.23
C THR A 236 -5.75 9.94 9.45
N PHE A 237 -5.59 8.86 8.67
CA PHE A 237 -4.41 8.57 7.86
C PHE A 237 -4.57 8.90 6.37
N LYS A 238 -5.40 9.90 6.01
CA LYS A 238 -5.53 10.36 4.61
C LYS A 238 -4.21 10.87 4.00
N ASN A 239 -3.28 11.36 4.82
CA ASN A 239 -1.96 11.76 4.36
C ASN A 239 -1.10 10.51 4.08
N PRO A 240 -0.58 10.31 2.85
CA PRO A 240 0.20 9.12 2.51
C PRO A 240 1.49 8.94 3.33
N MET A 241 2.12 10.02 3.79
CA MET A 241 3.27 9.94 4.69
C MET A 241 2.86 9.48 6.10
N ALA A 242 1.70 9.89 6.60
CA ALA A 242 1.19 9.39 7.88
C ALA A 242 0.82 7.91 7.77
N ALA A 243 0.17 7.51 6.67
CA ALA A 243 -0.13 6.11 6.39
C ALA A 243 1.13 5.24 6.28
N SER A 244 2.19 5.74 5.63
CA SER A 244 3.42 5.00 5.45
C SER A 244 4.17 4.69 6.75
N GLN A 245 4.01 5.52 7.79
CA GLN A 245 4.65 5.30 9.08
C GLN A 245 3.94 4.27 9.96
N ILE A 246 2.62 4.10 9.79
CA ILE A 246 1.81 3.14 10.56
C ILE A 246 1.69 1.77 9.87
N LEU A 247 1.65 1.74 8.53
CA LEU A 247 1.41 0.51 7.76
C LEU A 247 2.36 -0.65 8.14
N PRO A 248 3.69 -0.46 8.25
CA PRO A 248 4.58 -1.56 8.63
C PRO A 248 4.18 -2.21 9.96
N SER A 249 3.78 -1.43 10.96
CA SER A 249 3.38 -1.96 12.28
C SER A 249 2.10 -2.78 12.22
N LEU A 250 1.14 -2.39 11.38
CA LEU A 250 -0.10 -3.15 11.15
C LEU A 250 0.19 -4.50 10.49
N GLU A 251 1.23 -4.53 9.66
CA GLU A 251 1.72 -5.71 8.94
C GLU A 251 2.74 -6.52 9.78
N ASN A 252 2.89 -6.20 11.07
CA ASN A 252 3.85 -6.82 11.99
C ASN A 252 5.30 -6.78 11.46
N ARG A 253 5.68 -5.64 10.89
CA ARG A 253 6.96 -5.38 10.25
C ARG A 253 7.57 -4.09 10.79
N THR A 254 8.89 -3.99 10.65
CA THR A 254 9.63 -2.79 11.06
C THR A 254 10.65 -2.40 10.00
N TYR A 255 11.21 -1.20 10.12
CA TYR A 255 12.34 -0.79 9.27
C TYR A 255 13.57 -1.71 9.38
N LEU A 256 13.70 -2.54 10.42
CA LEU A 256 14.78 -3.54 10.53
C LEU A 256 14.58 -4.76 9.62
N ASP A 257 13.36 -4.98 9.13
CA ASP A 257 13.02 -6.12 8.27
C ASP A 257 13.31 -5.86 6.79
N VAL A 258 13.64 -4.62 6.42
CA VAL A 258 14.02 -4.22 5.04
C VAL A 258 15.10 -5.14 4.46
N SER A 259 16.09 -5.47 5.28
CA SER A 259 17.22 -6.33 4.90
C SER A 259 16.90 -7.83 4.86
N ARG A 260 15.66 -8.23 5.18
CA ARG A 260 15.18 -9.63 5.18
C ARG A 260 14.16 -9.90 4.07
N LEU A 261 13.73 -8.87 3.35
CA LEU A 261 12.79 -9.01 2.26
C LEU A 261 13.42 -9.81 1.11
N ASN A 262 12.64 -10.71 0.52
CA ASN A 262 13.06 -11.55 -0.60
C ASN A 262 12.15 -11.30 -1.80
N CYS A 263 12.56 -10.38 -2.68
CA CYS A 263 11.76 -10.01 -3.85
C CYS A 263 11.67 -11.13 -4.91
N SER A 264 12.45 -12.21 -4.79
CA SER A 264 12.34 -13.38 -5.68
C SER A 264 11.07 -14.20 -5.45
N MET A 265 10.41 -14.01 -4.30
CA MET A 265 9.12 -14.63 -4.00
C MET A 265 7.93 -13.86 -4.58
N ASP A 266 8.17 -12.66 -5.09
CA ASP A 266 7.09 -11.84 -5.60
C ASP A 266 6.57 -12.42 -6.93
N PRO A 267 5.25 -12.57 -7.12
CA PRO A 267 4.68 -13.03 -8.38
C PRO A 267 5.10 -12.09 -9.50
N ALA A 268 5.86 -12.60 -10.47
CA ALA A 268 6.33 -11.83 -11.62
C ALA A 268 6.28 -12.68 -12.87
N VAL A 269 5.88 -12.05 -13.97
CA VAL A 269 6.16 -12.59 -15.30
C VAL A 269 7.68 -12.51 -15.49
N PRO A 270 8.36 -13.59 -15.92
CA PRO A 270 9.78 -13.56 -16.20
C PRO A 270 10.15 -12.38 -17.12
N ALA A 271 11.26 -11.71 -16.84
CA ALA A 271 11.62 -10.46 -17.53
C ALA A 271 11.75 -10.64 -19.06
N ASP A 272 12.19 -11.82 -19.51
CA ASP A 272 12.27 -12.22 -20.93
C ASP A 272 10.88 -12.43 -21.57
N GLN A 273 9.86 -12.73 -20.77
CA GLN A 273 8.47 -12.94 -21.21
C GLN A 273 7.58 -11.69 -21.05
N GLN A 274 8.05 -10.66 -20.35
CA GLN A 274 7.30 -9.42 -20.12
C GLN A 274 6.84 -8.76 -21.44
N SER A 275 7.62 -8.91 -22.51
CA SER A 275 7.28 -8.39 -23.85
C SER A 275 5.97 -8.98 -24.40
N LEU A 276 5.66 -10.24 -24.10
CA LEU A 276 4.44 -10.91 -24.54
C LEU A 276 3.20 -10.31 -23.86
N VAL A 277 3.31 -10.04 -22.55
CA VAL A 277 2.23 -9.44 -21.76
C VAL A 277 2.00 -7.99 -22.19
N THR A 278 3.07 -7.22 -22.41
CA THR A 278 2.99 -5.86 -22.94
C THR A 278 2.32 -5.84 -24.32
N GLU A 279 2.66 -6.77 -25.21
CA GLU A 279 2.04 -6.86 -26.54
C GLU A 279 0.56 -7.26 -26.46
N LEU A 280 0.18 -8.15 -25.54
CA LEU A 280 -1.23 -8.50 -25.29
C LEU A 280 -2.02 -7.28 -24.78
N GLN A 281 -1.45 -6.52 -23.85
CA GLN A 281 -2.05 -5.29 -23.34
C GLN A 281 -2.20 -4.24 -24.47
N ARG A 282 -1.16 -4.03 -25.28
CA ARG A 282 -1.20 -3.13 -26.43
C ARG A 282 -2.30 -3.53 -27.43
N ARG A 283 -2.52 -4.83 -27.63
CA ARG A 283 -3.61 -5.34 -28.49
C ARG A 283 -4.98 -4.98 -27.93
N MET A 284 -5.22 -5.18 -26.63
CA MET A 284 -6.45 -4.76 -25.97
C MET A 284 -6.66 -3.25 -26.09
N GLU A 285 -5.63 -2.45 -25.82
CA GLU A 285 -5.66 -1.00 -26.00
C GLU A 285 -5.92 -0.61 -27.46
N SER A 286 -5.36 -1.31 -28.45
CA SER A 286 -5.59 -1.02 -29.88
C SER A 286 -6.99 -1.38 -30.36
N SER A 287 -7.69 -2.26 -29.64
CA SER A 287 -9.08 -2.63 -29.95
C SER A 287 -10.09 -1.53 -29.60
N VAL A 288 -9.67 -0.55 -28.78
CA VAL A 288 -10.48 0.59 -28.40
C VAL A 288 -10.50 1.60 -29.55
N VAL A 289 -11.59 1.59 -30.32
CA VAL A 289 -11.80 2.51 -31.45
C VAL A 289 -13.06 3.33 -31.22
N LEU A 290 -13.02 4.62 -31.55
CA LEU A 290 -14.11 5.59 -31.32
C LEU A 290 -15.49 5.15 -31.84
N GLN A 291 -15.52 4.40 -32.95
CA GLN A 291 -16.75 4.04 -33.68
C GLN A 291 -17.25 2.62 -33.41
N SER A 292 -16.65 1.90 -32.45
CA SER A 292 -17.06 0.55 -32.07
C SER A 292 -17.82 0.55 -30.75
N PRO A 293 -18.77 -0.40 -30.54
CA PRO A 293 -19.44 -0.54 -29.26
C PRO A 293 -18.42 -0.81 -28.15
N PRO A 294 -18.55 -0.20 -26.96
CA PRO A 294 -17.60 -0.40 -25.88
C PRO A 294 -17.66 -1.84 -25.37
N ASN A 295 -16.48 -2.41 -25.09
CA ASN A 295 -16.35 -3.70 -24.42
C ASN A 295 -15.91 -3.48 -22.96
N PRO A 296 -16.81 -3.61 -21.97
CA PRO A 296 -16.49 -3.37 -20.57
C PRO A 296 -15.43 -4.33 -20.03
N SER A 297 -15.34 -5.55 -20.56
CA SER A 297 -14.32 -6.53 -20.15
C SER A 297 -12.91 -6.05 -20.49
N ILE A 298 -12.74 -5.32 -21.60
CA ILE A 298 -11.47 -4.68 -21.95
C ILE A 298 -11.13 -3.59 -20.93
N LEU A 299 -12.10 -2.75 -20.55
CA LEU A 299 -11.86 -1.71 -19.53
C LEU A 299 -11.48 -2.33 -18.17
N ILE A 300 -12.22 -3.35 -17.72
CA ILE A 300 -11.93 -4.07 -16.48
C ILE A 300 -10.52 -4.67 -16.53
N ALA A 301 -10.18 -5.37 -17.62
CA ALA A 301 -8.86 -5.98 -17.78
C ALA A 301 -7.72 -4.93 -17.78
N LEU A 302 -7.91 -3.80 -18.47
CA LEU A 302 -6.92 -2.72 -18.52
C LEU A 302 -6.74 -2.03 -17.15
N ASN A 303 -7.83 -1.76 -16.43
CA ASN A 303 -7.77 -1.18 -15.09
C ASN A 303 -7.06 -2.12 -14.10
N LEU A 304 -7.33 -3.44 -14.18
CA LEU A 304 -6.72 -4.45 -13.31
C LEU A 304 -5.25 -4.70 -13.63
N ALA A 305 -4.88 -4.77 -14.92
CA ALA A 305 -3.49 -4.86 -15.36
C ALA A 305 -2.71 -3.56 -15.09
N GLY A 306 -3.44 -2.47 -14.94
CA GLY A 306 -2.94 -1.11 -14.95
C GLY A 306 -2.58 -0.69 -16.38
N THR A 307 -3.38 0.18 -17.00
CA THR A 307 -3.11 0.68 -18.36
C THR A 307 -1.82 1.47 -18.45
N GLN A 308 -1.14 1.42 -19.59
CA GLN A 308 -0.08 2.37 -19.93
C GLN A 308 -0.64 3.66 -20.55
N ASP A 309 -1.85 3.62 -21.11
CA ASP A 309 -2.50 4.73 -21.79
C ASP A 309 -3.83 5.12 -21.13
N GLY A 310 -3.76 6.10 -20.22
CA GLY A 310 -4.94 6.62 -19.52
C GLY A 310 -5.95 7.36 -20.41
N MET A 311 -5.60 7.70 -21.66
CA MET A 311 -6.55 8.31 -22.60
C MET A 311 -7.56 7.28 -23.11
N LYS A 312 -7.11 6.04 -23.32
CA LYS A 312 -7.98 4.94 -23.78
C LYS A 312 -8.95 4.46 -22.71
N GLU A 313 -8.50 4.42 -21.45
CA GLU A 313 -9.40 4.15 -20.32
C GLU A 313 -10.50 5.21 -20.23
N LYS A 314 -10.13 6.50 -20.26
CA LYS A 314 -11.11 7.60 -20.25
C LYS A 314 -12.07 7.53 -21.43
N LEU A 315 -11.57 7.18 -22.61
CA LEU A 315 -12.41 6.99 -23.79
C LEU A 315 -13.41 5.84 -23.60
N LEU A 316 -12.98 4.69 -23.09
CA LEU A 316 -13.86 3.56 -22.80
C LEU A 316 -14.92 3.90 -21.76
N VAL A 317 -14.53 4.58 -20.67
CA VAL A 317 -15.48 5.07 -19.65
C VAL A 317 -16.53 5.97 -20.30
N GLN A 318 -16.11 6.90 -21.15
CA GLN A 318 -17.03 7.80 -21.85
C GLN A 318 -17.93 7.04 -22.84
N GLN A 319 -17.40 6.11 -23.62
CA GLN A 319 -18.20 5.29 -24.55
C GLN A 319 -19.24 4.44 -23.81
N ILE A 320 -18.88 3.87 -22.66
CA ILE A 320 -19.79 3.13 -21.77
C ILE A 320 -20.94 4.04 -21.32
N LYS A 321 -20.62 5.24 -20.81
CA LYS A 321 -21.62 6.22 -20.38
C LYS A 321 -22.50 6.67 -21.56
N ASP A 322 -21.90 7.03 -22.68
CA ASP A 322 -22.60 7.50 -23.89
C ASP A 322 -23.56 6.45 -24.46
N ARG A 323 -23.16 5.18 -24.50
CA ARG A 323 -24.02 4.10 -24.98
C ARG A 323 -25.26 3.97 -24.11
N VAL A 324 -25.08 3.90 -22.78
CA VAL A 324 -26.19 3.83 -21.82
C VAL A 324 -27.12 5.04 -21.96
N ILE A 325 -26.59 6.22 -22.26
CA ILE A 325 -27.38 7.46 -22.46
C ILE A 325 -28.16 7.44 -23.79
N LYS A 326 -27.52 7.02 -24.88
CA LYS A 326 -28.09 7.12 -26.24
C LYS A 326 -29.00 5.95 -26.58
N GLU A 327 -28.61 4.74 -26.22
CA GLU A 327 -29.27 3.48 -26.59
C GLU A 327 -30.10 2.91 -25.44
N GLY A 328 -29.89 3.37 -24.20
CA GLY A 328 -30.53 2.82 -23.01
C GLY A 328 -29.97 1.45 -22.62
N THR A 329 -30.71 0.74 -21.77
CA THR A 329 -30.35 -0.60 -21.27
C THR A 329 -31.34 -1.68 -21.70
N THR A 330 -32.40 -1.35 -22.45
CA THR A 330 -33.50 -2.26 -22.76
C THR A 330 -33.09 -3.45 -23.62
N GLU A 331 -32.09 -3.27 -24.48
CA GLU A 331 -31.55 -4.31 -25.38
C GLU A 331 -30.36 -5.08 -24.75
N MET A 332 -29.96 -4.73 -23.53
CA MET A 332 -28.86 -5.42 -22.85
C MET A 332 -29.35 -6.71 -22.20
N THR A 333 -28.43 -7.58 -21.81
CA THR A 333 -28.66 -8.68 -20.88
C THR A 333 -28.23 -8.27 -19.46
N SER A 334 -28.72 -8.95 -18.42
CA SER A 334 -28.37 -8.59 -17.04
C SER A 334 -26.85 -8.61 -16.82
N GLY A 335 -26.20 -9.63 -17.37
CA GLY A 335 -24.74 -9.77 -17.33
C GLY A 335 -23.98 -8.69 -18.10
N GLU A 336 -24.55 -8.13 -19.18
CA GLU A 336 -23.97 -6.95 -19.81
C GLU A 336 -24.10 -5.72 -18.92
N VAL A 337 -25.27 -5.52 -18.28
CA VAL A 337 -25.46 -4.43 -17.31
C VAL A 337 -24.49 -4.59 -16.13
N ALA A 338 -24.32 -5.81 -15.61
CA ALA A 338 -23.36 -6.13 -14.55
C ALA A 338 -21.92 -5.82 -14.98
N LEU A 339 -21.52 -6.18 -16.21
CA LEU A 339 -20.20 -5.82 -16.75
C LEU A 339 -20.01 -4.30 -16.85
N TYR A 340 -21.06 -3.53 -17.19
CA TYR A 340 -20.99 -2.06 -17.20
C TYR A 340 -20.81 -1.51 -15.77
N VAL A 341 -21.53 -2.07 -14.79
CA VAL A 341 -21.37 -1.71 -13.37
C VAL A 341 -19.94 -1.99 -12.90
N LEU A 342 -19.42 -3.20 -13.14
CA LEU A 342 -18.05 -3.59 -12.76
C LEU A 342 -17.00 -2.72 -13.43
N ALA A 343 -17.18 -2.38 -14.71
CA ALA A 343 -16.27 -1.53 -15.45
C ALA A 343 -16.23 -0.11 -14.88
N LEU A 344 -17.37 0.50 -14.59
CA LEU A 344 -17.43 1.81 -13.94
C LEU A 344 -16.76 1.78 -12.56
N LEU A 345 -17.05 0.77 -11.74
CA LEU A 345 -16.42 0.60 -10.42
C LEU A 345 -14.90 0.47 -10.52
N SER A 346 -14.42 -0.31 -11.49
CA SER A 346 -12.99 -0.47 -11.73
C SER A 346 -12.29 0.85 -12.12
N SER A 347 -13.04 1.81 -12.68
CA SER A 347 -12.58 3.17 -13.00
C SER A 347 -12.93 4.22 -11.92
N CYS A 348 -13.35 3.79 -10.72
CA CYS A 348 -13.80 4.67 -9.63
C CYS A 348 -14.97 5.60 -10.01
N GLU A 349 -15.79 5.19 -10.96
CA GLU A 349 -17.00 5.88 -11.39
C GLU A 349 -18.22 5.31 -10.67
N ASN A 350 -19.21 6.17 -10.38
CA ASN A 350 -20.40 5.75 -9.64
C ASN A 350 -21.47 5.15 -10.60
N PRO A 351 -21.73 3.83 -10.56
CA PRO A 351 -22.71 3.19 -11.45
C PRO A 351 -24.16 3.56 -11.11
N LYS A 352 -24.43 4.10 -9.91
CA LYS A 352 -25.74 4.60 -9.49
C LYS A 352 -26.07 6.00 -10.06
N ARG A 353 -25.07 6.67 -10.63
CA ARG A 353 -25.18 8.05 -11.17
C ARG A 353 -24.46 8.18 -12.50
N VAL A 354 -24.83 7.36 -13.47
CA VAL A 354 -24.34 7.51 -14.86
C VAL A 354 -24.84 8.83 -15.46
N THR A 355 -26.10 9.17 -15.16
CA THR A 355 -26.67 10.52 -15.31
C THR A 355 -27.58 10.82 -14.11
N ALA A 356 -28.23 11.99 -14.09
CA ALA A 356 -29.24 12.31 -13.06
C ALA A 356 -30.40 11.28 -13.01
N ASN A 357 -30.66 10.55 -14.09
CA ASN A 357 -31.83 9.69 -14.25
C ASN A 357 -31.49 8.20 -14.49
N ILE A 358 -30.21 7.82 -14.56
CA ILE A 358 -29.82 6.44 -14.87
C ILE A 358 -28.98 5.86 -13.73
N ASN A 359 -29.54 4.84 -13.09
CA ASN A 359 -28.95 4.04 -12.03
C ASN A 359 -28.83 2.58 -12.51
N LEU A 360 -27.63 2.17 -12.94
CA LEU A 360 -27.43 0.82 -13.48
C LEU A 360 -27.59 -0.28 -12.42
N VAL A 361 -27.36 0.04 -11.14
CA VAL A 361 -27.52 -0.90 -10.02
C VAL A 361 -29.00 -1.19 -9.79
N GLU A 362 -29.85 -0.17 -9.93
CA GLU A 362 -31.30 -0.32 -9.85
C GLU A 362 -31.85 -1.09 -11.05
N VAL A 363 -31.37 -0.80 -12.28
CA VAL A 363 -31.71 -1.59 -13.47
C VAL A 363 -31.37 -3.08 -13.26
N LEU A 364 -30.17 -3.38 -12.75
CA LEU A 364 -29.73 -4.75 -12.50
C LEU A 364 -30.57 -5.44 -11.41
N ASN A 365 -30.92 -4.72 -10.33
CA ASN A 365 -31.83 -5.21 -9.29
C ASN A 365 -33.25 -5.46 -9.83
N GLU A 366 -33.76 -4.58 -10.68
CA GLU A 366 -35.08 -4.73 -11.32
C GLU A 366 -35.13 -5.98 -12.22
N TRP A 367 -34.03 -6.34 -12.86
CA TRP A 367 -33.96 -7.53 -13.72
C TRP A 367 -33.82 -8.83 -12.91
N GLY A 368 -33.23 -8.75 -11.71
CA GLY A 368 -33.34 -9.80 -10.70
C GLY A 368 -34.79 -9.99 -10.20
N THR A 369 -35.58 -8.91 -10.14
CA THR A 369 -36.98 -8.97 -9.67
C THR A 369 -38.02 -9.34 -10.72
N VAL A 370 -37.74 -9.09 -12.00
CA VAL A 370 -38.64 -9.40 -13.11
C VAL A 370 -37.89 -10.22 -14.13
N GLY A 371 -38.16 -11.54 -14.19
CA GLY A 371 -37.68 -12.40 -15.27
C GLY A 371 -38.24 -11.97 -16.63
N ARG A 372 -37.64 -10.95 -17.24
CA ARG A 372 -37.96 -10.43 -18.57
C ARG A 372 -36.86 -10.84 -19.54
N CYS A 373 -37.08 -11.94 -20.24
CA CYS A 373 -36.72 -12.04 -21.65
C CYS A 373 -38.03 -11.76 -22.41
N CYS A 374 -38.10 -10.70 -23.23
CA CYS A 374 -39.32 -10.29 -23.95
C CYS A 374 -39.69 -11.20 -25.15
N PRO A 375 -40.92 -11.16 -25.73
CA PRO A 375 -42.10 -10.31 -25.39
C PRO A 375 -43.46 -11.04 -25.23
N GLU A 376 -44.35 -10.47 -24.40
CA GLU A 376 -45.79 -10.15 -24.63
C GLU A 376 -46.64 -10.19 -23.32
N GLY A 377 -47.47 -9.17 -23.11
CA GLY A 377 -48.72 -9.27 -22.34
C GLY A 377 -48.71 -8.99 -20.81
N LEU A 378 -49.26 -7.83 -20.45
CA LEU A 378 -49.95 -7.45 -19.19
C LEU A 378 -49.33 -7.69 -17.80
N ALA A 379 -49.09 -6.55 -17.13
CA ALA A 379 -49.47 -6.13 -15.77
C ALA A 379 -49.27 -7.08 -14.56
N ALA A 380 -48.45 -6.64 -13.58
CA ALA A 380 -48.88 -6.33 -12.20
C ALA A 380 -47.72 -5.81 -11.32
N ARG A 381 -48.08 -4.99 -10.32
CA ARG A 381 -47.21 -4.32 -9.32
C ARG A 381 -46.96 -5.20 -8.07
N ARG A 382 -45.75 -5.08 -7.48
CA ARG A 382 -45.37 -4.93 -6.04
C ARG A 382 -44.09 -5.72 -5.68
N SER A 383 -43.11 -5.04 -5.05
CA SER A 383 -41.92 -5.61 -4.35
C SER A 383 -42.33 -6.65 -3.29
N PRO A 384 -41.50 -7.64 -2.88
CA PRO A 384 -40.04 -7.61 -2.63
C PRO A 384 -39.25 -8.70 -3.39
N SER A 385 -37.90 -8.58 -3.41
CA SER A 385 -36.91 -9.60 -3.83
C SER A 385 -37.47 -10.92 -4.38
N VAL A 386 -37.53 -11.04 -5.71
CA VAL A 386 -37.78 -12.31 -6.41
C VAL A 386 -36.43 -13.00 -6.63
N PRO A 387 -36.33 -14.32 -6.46
CA PRO A 387 -35.06 -15.02 -6.55
C PRO A 387 -34.51 -15.01 -7.98
N MET A 388 -33.21 -14.74 -8.09
CA MET A 388 -32.42 -14.94 -9.32
C MET A 388 -32.35 -16.42 -9.78
N VAL A 389 -32.94 -17.29 -8.97
CA VAL A 389 -32.93 -18.75 -9.04
C VAL A 389 -34.38 -19.21 -9.21
N GLY A 390 -34.64 -20.15 -10.12
CA GLY A 390 -35.96 -20.76 -10.28
C GLY A 390 -36.28 -21.78 -9.18
N ASP A 391 -37.52 -22.30 -9.19
CA ASP A 391 -38.07 -23.23 -8.18
C ASP A 391 -37.29 -24.55 -7.98
N HIS A 392 -36.25 -24.81 -8.79
CA HIS A 392 -35.41 -26.00 -8.73
C HIS A 392 -33.93 -25.72 -8.42
N GLY A 393 -33.57 -24.51 -8.00
CA GLY A 393 -32.17 -24.18 -7.72
C GLY A 393 -31.32 -23.87 -8.96
N THR A 394 -31.93 -23.89 -10.15
CA THR A 394 -31.30 -23.50 -11.41
C THR A 394 -31.51 -22.02 -11.70
N PRO A 395 -30.48 -21.25 -12.09
CA PRO A 395 -30.63 -19.85 -12.44
C PRO A 395 -31.60 -19.68 -13.62
N LYS A 396 -32.32 -18.56 -13.66
CA LYS A 396 -33.14 -18.19 -14.84
C LYS A 396 -32.30 -17.79 -16.05
N THR A 397 -30.99 -17.60 -15.85
CA THR A 397 -29.98 -17.26 -16.85
C THR A 397 -28.83 -18.28 -16.83
N THR A 398 -27.70 -18.00 -17.46
CA THR A 398 -26.51 -18.85 -17.30
C THR A 398 -25.88 -18.62 -15.92
N PHE A 399 -25.23 -19.65 -15.35
CA PHE A 399 -24.45 -19.49 -14.11
C PHE A 399 -23.35 -18.41 -14.23
N TYR A 400 -22.81 -18.19 -15.43
CA TYR A 400 -21.86 -17.11 -15.71
C TYR A 400 -22.50 -15.73 -15.49
N GLN A 401 -23.69 -15.53 -16.05
CA GLN A 401 -24.45 -14.28 -15.91
C GLN A 401 -24.92 -14.08 -14.47
N LEU A 402 -25.46 -15.11 -13.83
CA LEU A 402 -25.80 -15.06 -12.40
C LEU A 402 -24.60 -14.66 -11.54
N SER A 403 -23.41 -15.19 -11.83
CA SER A 403 -22.19 -14.86 -11.10
C SER A 403 -21.80 -13.38 -11.27
N LEU A 404 -21.88 -12.86 -12.49
CA LEU A 404 -21.59 -11.45 -12.78
C LEU A 404 -22.58 -10.51 -12.08
N ASP A 405 -23.87 -10.82 -12.16
CA ASP A 405 -24.94 -10.04 -11.53
C ASP A 405 -24.75 -10.01 -10.00
N THR A 406 -24.49 -11.18 -9.40
CA THR A 406 -24.21 -11.35 -7.97
C THR A 406 -22.99 -10.54 -7.55
N LEU A 407 -21.89 -10.61 -8.31
CA LEU A 407 -20.66 -9.87 -8.02
C LEU A 407 -20.87 -8.35 -8.08
N ALA A 408 -21.50 -7.86 -9.16
CA ALA A 408 -21.74 -6.44 -9.35
C ALA A 408 -22.64 -5.85 -8.25
N LEU A 409 -23.71 -6.55 -7.88
CA LEU A 409 -24.61 -6.15 -6.81
C LEU A 409 -23.95 -6.22 -5.42
N CYS A 410 -23.15 -7.25 -5.16
CA CYS A 410 -22.41 -7.39 -3.91
C CYS A 410 -21.45 -6.21 -3.68
N LEU A 411 -20.69 -5.82 -4.71
CA LEU A 411 -19.77 -4.68 -4.64
C LEU A 411 -20.48 -3.34 -4.38
N GLU A 412 -21.76 -3.24 -4.73
CA GLU A 412 -22.60 -2.06 -4.51
C GLU A 412 -23.41 -2.10 -3.20
N GLY A 413 -23.19 -3.13 -2.37
CA GLY A 413 -23.79 -3.30 -1.05
C GLY A 413 -25.22 -3.85 -1.06
N ALA A 414 -25.66 -4.47 -2.16
CA ALA A 414 -26.95 -5.15 -2.22
C ALA A 414 -26.90 -6.53 -1.56
N ASN A 415 -28.03 -6.99 -1.02
CA ASN A 415 -28.15 -8.35 -0.49
C ASN A 415 -28.31 -9.36 -1.65
N VAL A 416 -27.37 -10.29 -1.75
CA VAL A 416 -27.32 -11.33 -2.79
C VAL A 416 -27.21 -12.75 -2.21
N ASP A 417 -27.56 -12.93 -0.94
CA ASP A 417 -27.32 -14.17 -0.18
C ASP A 417 -27.90 -15.42 -0.87
N GLU A 418 -29.10 -15.31 -1.43
CA GLU A 418 -29.79 -16.42 -2.09
C GLU A 418 -29.11 -16.83 -3.40
N ALA A 419 -28.69 -15.86 -4.22
CA ALA A 419 -27.95 -16.10 -5.45
C ALA A 419 -26.57 -16.71 -5.15
N ALA A 420 -25.87 -16.18 -4.15
CA ALA A 420 -24.59 -16.71 -3.68
C ALA A 420 -24.70 -18.15 -3.17
N LEU A 421 -25.76 -18.47 -2.43
CA LEU A 421 -26.04 -19.82 -1.93
C LEU A 421 -26.30 -20.81 -3.08
N SER A 422 -27.03 -20.38 -4.11
CA SER A 422 -27.29 -21.19 -5.30
C SER A 422 -26.01 -21.46 -6.11
N LEU A 423 -25.15 -20.45 -6.27
CA LEU A 423 -23.84 -20.60 -6.89
C LEU A 423 -22.96 -21.58 -6.11
N ALA A 424 -22.93 -21.45 -4.78
CA ALA A 424 -22.18 -22.34 -3.91
C ALA A 424 -22.66 -23.80 -4.00
N ARG A 425 -23.98 -24.02 -4.05
CA ARG A 425 -24.56 -25.37 -4.20
C ARG A 425 -24.15 -26.01 -5.52
N GLU A 426 -24.20 -25.28 -6.63
CA GLU A 426 -23.79 -25.79 -7.94
C GLU A 426 -22.29 -26.11 -7.98
N ALA A 427 -21.46 -25.22 -7.41
CA ALA A 427 -20.01 -25.43 -7.32
C ALA A 427 -19.60 -26.64 -6.47
N LEU A 428 -20.44 -27.02 -5.50
CA LEU A 428 -20.26 -28.20 -4.65
C LEU A 428 -20.88 -29.48 -5.25
N ALA A 429 -21.92 -29.35 -6.07
CA ALA A 429 -22.61 -30.49 -6.71
C ALA A 429 -21.84 -31.05 -7.91
N LYS A 430 -21.01 -30.22 -8.56
CA LYS A 430 -20.03 -30.66 -9.55
C LYS A 430 -18.68 -30.70 -8.85
N ASP A 431 -17.98 -31.83 -8.89
CA ASP A 431 -16.56 -31.91 -8.53
C ASP A 431 -15.75 -30.96 -9.44
N PHE A 432 -15.73 -29.67 -9.14
CA PHE A 432 -14.85 -28.68 -9.78
C PHE A 432 -13.37 -28.91 -9.42
N PHE A 433 -13.09 -29.88 -8.54
CA PHE A 433 -11.77 -30.41 -8.24
C PHE A 433 -11.47 -31.67 -9.05
N VAL A 434 -11.38 -31.56 -10.37
CA VAL A 434 -10.60 -32.52 -11.15
C VAL A 434 -9.17 -31.99 -11.24
N GLY A 435 -8.26 -32.81 -10.73
CA GLY A 435 -6.91 -32.43 -10.37
C GLY A 435 -6.03 -31.93 -11.53
N LYS A 436 -5.06 -31.11 -11.13
CA LYS A 436 -3.65 -31.28 -11.49
C LYS A 436 -2.81 -30.52 -10.47
N SER A 437 -2.26 -31.27 -9.53
CA SER A 437 -0.97 -30.95 -8.93
C SER A 437 0.03 -30.81 -10.08
N CYS A 438 0.48 -29.59 -10.37
CA CYS A 438 1.75 -29.41 -11.06
C CYS A 438 2.85 -29.64 -10.04
N SER A 439 3.45 -30.82 -10.12
CA SER A 439 4.80 -31.13 -9.64
C SER A 439 5.84 -30.25 -10.31
#